data_AF-A0A6J7PB80-F1
#
_entry.id   AF-A0A6J7PB80-F1
#
_cell.length_a   1.000
_cell.length_b   1.000
_cell.length_c   1.000
_cell.angle_alpha   90.00
_cell.angle_beta   90.00
_cell.angle_gamma   90.00
#
_symmetry.space_group_name_H-M   'P 1'
#
loop_
_entity.id
_entity.type
_entity.pdbx_description
1 polymer ?
#
loop_
_entity_poly.entity_id
_entity_poly.type
_entity_poly.pdbx_seq_one_letter_code
_entity_poly.pdbx_strand_id
1 'polypeptide(L)'
;MYEGKADWSAISELVEHLAPTGIPVLGNGDIWAGNDGVAMVEETGCAGVVVGRGCLGRPWLFADLVSAFQGQNEKLLPTLHQVREVMFRHGELIVEYFESEDRGCRDLRKHMAWYLKGFRVNSELRRQFGMISSLKEFRSLLDQLDDQPYPVAVGEAPRGRTSHGRPVTLPDGWLLDPNEMPDIDIEDAFSGG
;
A
#
# COMPACT_ATOMS: atom_id res chain seq x y z
N MET A 1 -12.36 -6.63 -7.08
CA MET A 1 -12.19 -5.40 -6.28
C MET A 1 -10.86 -4.67 -6.53
N TYR A 2 -9.72 -5.34 -6.80
CA TYR A 2 -8.45 -4.67 -7.16
C TYR A 2 -7.92 -5.10 -8.54
N GLU A 3 -8.83 -5.29 -9.49
CA GLU A 3 -8.52 -5.72 -10.85
C GLU A 3 -8.77 -4.55 -11.82
N GLY A 4 -8.08 -4.55 -12.95
CA GLY A 4 -8.09 -3.44 -13.90
C GLY A 4 -7.11 -2.33 -13.53
N LYS A 5 -7.16 -1.25 -14.30
CA LYS A 5 -6.50 0.01 -13.96
C LYS A 5 -7.50 0.89 -13.21
N ALA A 6 -7.03 1.66 -12.25
CA ALA A 6 -7.84 2.71 -11.65
C ALA A 6 -8.38 3.64 -12.76
N ASP A 7 -9.67 3.91 -12.73
CA ASP A 7 -10.29 4.88 -13.62
C ASP A 7 -10.12 6.28 -13.02
N TRP A 8 -9.14 7.02 -13.54
CA TRP A 8 -8.84 8.36 -13.06
C TRP A 8 -9.84 9.41 -13.56
N SER A 9 -10.67 9.09 -14.56
CA SER A 9 -11.68 10.03 -15.07
C SER A 9 -12.73 10.40 -14.02
N ALA A 10 -13.12 9.42 -13.18
CA ALA A 10 -14.02 9.66 -12.04
C ALA A 10 -13.43 10.64 -11.01
N ILE A 11 -12.10 10.73 -10.89
CA ILE A 11 -11.43 11.72 -10.04
C ILE A 11 -11.58 13.11 -10.67
N SER A 12 -11.36 13.23 -11.98
CA SER A 12 -11.56 14.49 -12.71
C SER A 12 -13.00 14.99 -12.59
N GLU A 13 -13.99 14.11 -12.77
CA GLU A 13 -15.41 14.44 -12.59
C GLU A 13 -15.70 14.97 -11.18
N LEU A 14 -15.12 14.34 -10.16
CA LEU A 14 -15.28 14.78 -8.77
C LEU A 14 -14.60 16.14 -8.51
N VAL A 15 -13.42 16.36 -9.09
CA VAL A 15 -12.70 17.65 -9.01
C VAL A 15 -13.55 18.76 -9.61
N GLU A 16 -14.11 18.56 -10.80
CA GLU A 16 -14.99 19.53 -11.46
C GLU A 16 -16.27 19.78 -10.65
N HIS A 17 -16.89 18.73 -10.12
CA HIS A 17 -18.10 18.84 -9.32
C HIS A 17 -17.89 19.66 -8.04
N LEU A 18 -16.75 19.48 -7.36
CA LEU A 18 -16.45 20.16 -6.10
C LEU A 18 -15.76 21.52 -6.28
N ALA A 19 -15.36 21.89 -7.50
CA ALA A 19 -14.70 23.16 -7.79
C ALA A 19 -15.41 24.41 -7.20
N PRO A 20 -16.76 24.55 -7.26
CA PRO A 20 -17.45 25.70 -6.68
C PRO A 20 -17.35 25.80 -5.15
N THR A 21 -17.06 24.69 -4.47
CA THR A 21 -16.97 24.62 -3.00
C THR A 21 -15.57 24.95 -2.48
N GLY A 22 -14.54 24.86 -3.32
CA GLY A 22 -13.14 25.01 -2.93
C GLY A 22 -12.57 23.85 -2.10
N ILE A 23 -13.31 22.74 -1.94
CA ILE A 23 -12.86 21.55 -1.22
C ILE A 23 -11.82 20.81 -2.08
N PRO A 24 -10.60 20.53 -1.57
CA PRO A 24 -9.59 19.82 -2.33
C PRO A 24 -9.93 18.32 -2.46
N VAL A 25 -9.78 17.79 -3.66
CA VAL A 25 -9.88 16.34 -3.94
C VAL A 25 -8.49 15.73 -3.92
N LEU A 26 -8.34 14.57 -3.28
CA LEU A 26 -7.11 13.79 -3.32
C LEU A 26 -7.32 12.53 -4.18
N GLY A 27 -6.48 12.36 -5.20
CA GLY A 27 -6.53 11.19 -6.07
C GLY A 27 -5.96 9.94 -5.41
N ASN A 28 -6.53 8.77 -5.69
CA ASN A 28 -6.03 7.48 -5.22
C ASN A 28 -6.19 6.41 -6.31
N GLY A 29 -5.15 5.61 -6.51
CA GLY A 29 -5.20 4.47 -7.42
C GLY A 29 -3.90 4.31 -8.19
N ASP A 30 -3.34 3.11 -8.15
CA ASP A 30 -2.20 2.69 -8.97
C ASP A 30 -0.97 3.63 -8.99
N ILE A 31 -0.66 4.26 -7.84
CA ILE A 31 0.58 5.00 -7.61
C ILE A 31 1.69 4.03 -7.15
N TRP A 32 2.66 3.74 -8.03
CA TRP A 32 3.75 2.77 -7.80
C TRP A 32 5.14 3.41 -7.81
N ALA A 33 5.28 4.58 -8.43
CA ALA A 33 6.49 5.39 -8.55
C ALA A 33 6.15 6.90 -8.37
N GLY A 34 7.19 7.73 -8.18
CA GLY A 34 7.00 9.19 -8.04
C GLY A 34 6.25 9.83 -9.21
N ASN A 35 6.59 9.44 -10.44
CA ASN A 35 5.97 9.98 -11.66
C ASN A 35 4.50 9.62 -11.82
N ASP A 36 4.03 8.51 -11.23
CA ASP A 36 2.60 8.18 -11.24
C ASP A 36 1.80 9.23 -10.46
N GLY A 37 2.38 9.76 -9.38
CA GLY A 37 1.76 10.82 -8.58
C GLY A 37 1.63 12.13 -9.34
N VAL A 38 2.69 12.51 -10.06
CA VAL A 38 2.68 13.69 -10.94
C VAL A 38 1.66 13.53 -12.05
N ALA A 39 1.67 12.38 -12.74
CA ALA A 39 0.72 12.08 -13.81
C ALA A 39 -0.74 12.14 -13.33
N MET A 40 -1.05 11.59 -12.14
CA MET A 40 -2.40 11.67 -11.57
C MET A 40 -2.85 13.12 -11.33
N VAL A 41 -1.97 13.97 -10.79
CA VAL A 41 -2.29 15.39 -10.58
C VAL A 41 -2.47 16.12 -11.89
N GLU A 42 -1.59 15.88 -12.88
CA GLU A 42 -1.66 16.50 -14.21
C GLU A 42 -2.92 16.08 -14.99
N GLU A 43 -3.30 14.80 -14.91
CA GLU A 43 -4.45 14.25 -15.65
C GLU A 43 -5.79 14.63 -15.02
N THR A 44 -5.87 14.65 -13.69
CA THR A 44 -7.15 14.80 -12.98
C THR A 44 -7.40 16.18 -12.38
N GLY A 45 -6.36 16.99 -12.23
CA GLY A 45 -6.46 18.26 -11.51
C GLY A 45 -6.67 18.11 -9.99
N CYS A 46 -6.53 16.90 -9.43
CA CYS A 46 -6.63 16.70 -7.98
C CYS A 46 -5.52 17.45 -7.24
N ALA A 47 -5.77 17.84 -5.99
CA ALA A 47 -4.85 18.65 -5.19
C ALA A 47 -3.62 17.88 -4.68
N GLY A 48 -3.62 16.55 -4.80
CA GLY A 48 -2.55 15.68 -4.36
C GLY A 48 -2.96 14.21 -4.40
N VAL A 49 -2.05 13.33 -4.02
CA VAL A 49 -2.25 11.87 -4.14
C VAL A 49 -2.21 11.15 -2.79
N VAL A 50 -3.03 10.12 -2.67
CA VAL A 50 -3.02 9.16 -1.55
C VAL A 50 -2.42 7.87 -2.05
N VAL A 51 -1.45 7.32 -1.29
CA VAL A 51 -0.74 6.09 -1.65
C VAL A 51 -1.17 4.95 -0.73
N GLY A 52 -1.67 3.87 -1.33
CA GLY A 52 -2.01 2.64 -0.61
C GLY A 52 -0.98 1.54 -0.83
N ARG A 53 -1.24 0.64 -1.78
CA ARG A 53 -0.42 -0.57 -2.02
C ARG A 53 1.02 -0.26 -2.44
N GLY A 54 1.28 0.88 -3.07
CA GLY A 54 2.60 1.27 -3.57
C GLY A 54 3.67 1.37 -2.48
N CYS A 55 3.31 1.84 -1.28
CA CYS A 55 4.25 2.05 -0.17
C CYS A 55 4.50 0.81 0.68
N LEU A 56 3.80 -0.30 0.44
CA LEU A 56 3.95 -1.54 1.21
C LEU A 56 5.37 -2.11 1.05
N GLY A 57 6.14 -2.06 2.14
CA GLY A 57 7.55 -2.47 2.17
C GLY A 57 8.49 -1.53 1.41
N ARG A 58 8.04 -0.31 1.09
CA ARG A 58 8.79 0.73 0.37
C ARG A 58 8.42 2.13 0.92
N PRO A 59 8.67 2.41 2.21
CA PRO A 59 8.37 3.73 2.77
C PRO A 59 9.12 4.87 2.06
N TRP A 60 10.26 4.59 1.41
CA TRP A 60 11.00 5.56 0.61
C TRP A 60 10.25 6.04 -0.66
N LEU A 61 9.16 5.39 -1.07
CA LEU A 61 8.29 5.89 -2.15
C LEU A 61 7.78 7.30 -1.87
N PHE A 62 7.58 7.67 -0.60
CA PHE A 62 7.17 9.04 -0.26
C PHE A 62 8.26 10.07 -0.58
N ALA A 63 9.53 9.73 -0.42
CA ALA A 63 10.62 10.60 -0.82
C ALA A 63 10.75 10.67 -2.36
N ASP A 64 10.54 9.57 -3.08
CA ASP A 64 10.45 9.57 -4.55
C ASP A 64 9.31 10.48 -5.05
N LEU A 65 8.15 10.45 -4.38
CA LEU A 65 7.02 11.33 -4.69
C LEU A 65 7.36 12.80 -4.45
N VAL A 66 7.97 13.12 -3.30
CA VAL A 66 8.42 14.50 -3.01
C VAL A 66 9.41 14.99 -4.06
N SER A 67 10.40 14.18 -4.43
CA SER A 67 11.35 14.50 -5.51
C SER A 67 10.61 14.78 -6.81
N ALA A 68 9.71 13.89 -7.23
CA ALA A 68 8.95 14.02 -8.47
C ALA A 68 8.12 15.32 -8.51
N PHE A 69 7.40 15.65 -7.43
CA PHE A 69 6.63 16.89 -7.33
C PHE A 69 7.49 18.16 -7.31
N GLN A 70 8.78 18.05 -6.98
CA GLN A 70 9.75 19.15 -7.07
C GLN A 70 10.41 19.26 -8.46
N GLY A 71 9.99 18.44 -9.44
CA GLY A 71 10.59 18.40 -10.77
C GLY A 71 11.94 17.67 -10.81
N GLN A 72 12.27 16.92 -9.76
CA GLN A 72 13.46 16.09 -9.69
C GLN A 72 13.09 14.64 -10.03
N ASN A 73 13.96 13.93 -10.75
CA ASN A 73 13.73 12.54 -11.15
C ASN A 73 14.66 11.56 -10.43
N GLU A 74 15.04 11.89 -9.19
CA GLU A 74 15.85 11.02 -8.35
C GLU A 74 15.01 9.87 -7.80
N LYS A 75 15.49 8.64 -7.99
CA LYS A 75 14.85 7.44 -7.45
C LYS A 75 15.70 6.89 -6.33
N LEU A 76 15.11 6.68 -5.16
CA LEU A 76 15.76 5.98 -4.07
C LEU A 76 15.78 4.48 -4.35
N LEU A 77 16.98 3.95 -4.52
CA LEU A 77 17.26 2.55 -4.82
C LEU A 77 18.06 1.92 -3.66
N PRO A 78 17.48 1.77 -2.45
CA PRO A 78 18.22 1.30 -1.31
C PRO A 78 18.71 -0.14 -1.50
N THR A 79 19.96 -0.41 -1.12
CA THR A 79 20.50 -1.78 -1.09
C THR A 79 19.76 -2.62 -0.04
N LEU A 80 19.88 -3.95 -0.10
CA LEU A 80 19.23 -4.82 0.88
C LEU A 80 19.70 -4.52 2.31
N HIS A 81 20.96 -4.09 2.50
CA HIS A 81 21.46 -3.63 3.79
C HIS A 81 20.80 -2.32 4.26
N GLN A 82 20.52 -1.39 3.36
CA GLN A 82 19.74 -0.19 3.73
C GLN A 82 18.28 -0.57 4.05
N VAL A 83 17.69 -1.48 3.26
CA VAL A 83 16.33 -1.97 3.50
C VAL A 83 16.21 -2.68 4.84
N ARG A 84 17.17 -3.53 5.25
CA ARG A 84 17.09 -4.21 6.56
C ARG A 84 17.15 -3.24 7.74
N GLU A 85 17.86 -2.10 7.62
CA GLU A 85 17.86 -1.10 8.69
C GLU A 85 16.50 -0.39 8.79
N VAL A 86 15.85 -0.12 7.66
CA VAL A 86 14.46 0.36 7.64
C VAL A 86 13.51 -0.68 8.24
N MET A 87 13.69 -1.97 7.92
CA MET A 87 12.91 -3.05 8.50
C MET A 87 13.07 -3.13 10.01
N PHE A 88 14.31 -3.04 10.52
CA PHE A 88 14.59 -3.06 11.95
C PHE A 88 13.97 -1.87 12.66
N ARG A 89 14.16 -0.65 12.11
CA ARG A 89 13.55 0.56 12.65
C ARG A 89 12.03 0.48 12.68
N HIS A 90 11.41 -0.10 11.66
CA HIS A 90 9.97 -0.32 11.64
C HIS A 90 9.52 -1.28 12.75
N GLY A 91 10.32 -2.31 13.04
CA GLY A 91 10.09 -3.21 14.17
C GLY A 91 10.13 -2.49 15.51
N GLU A 92 11.14 -1.65 15.74
CA GLU A 92 11.23 -0.83 16.96
C GLU A 92 9.99 0.05 17.15
N LEU A 93 9.58 0.76 16.10
CA LEU A 93 8.43 1.68 16.13
C LEU A 93 7.10 0.95 16.39
N ILE A 94 6.92 -0.24 15.81
CA ILE A 94 5.72 -1.05 16.05
C ILE A 94 5.68 -1.56 17.49
N VAL A 95 6.82 -1.99 18.03
CA VAL A 95 6.93 -2.45 19.43
C VAL A 95 6.65 -1.31 20.40
N GLU A 96 7.19 -0.11 20.10
CA GLU A 96 6.90 1.12 20.84
C GLU A 96 5.41 1.45 20.80
N TYR A 97 4.79 1.46 19.62
CA TYR A 97 3.36 1.76 19.45
C TYR A 97 2.44 0.81 20.24
N PHE A 98 2.74 -0.48 20.24
CA PHE A 98 1.96 -1.46 21.00
C PHE A 98 2.38 -1.58 22.46
N GLU A 99 3.44 -0.90 22.89
CA GLU A 99 4.06 -1.08 24.22
C GLU A 99 4.26 -2.56 24.59
N SER A 100 4.58 -3.39 23.58
CA SER A 100 4.59 -4.84 23.71
C SER A 100 5.38 -5.46 22.56
N GLU A 101 6.54 -6.05 22.89
CA GLU A 101 7.39 -6.71 21.91
C GLU A 101 6.69 -7.88 21.24
N ASP A 102 5.96 -8.69 22.02
CA ASP A 102 5.22 -9.84 21.52
C ASP A 102 4.12 -9.44 20.52
N ARG A 103 3.31 -8.41 20.82
CA ARG A 103 2.32 -7.89 19.86
C ARG A 103 3.00 -7.27 18.64
N GLY A 104 4.06 -6.50 18.85
CA GLY A 104 4.75 -5.82 17.78
C GLY A 104 5.42 -6.78 16.80
N CYS A 105 6.10 -7.81 17.30
CA CYS A 105 6.68 -8.85 16.45
C CYS A 105 5.62 -9.62 15.67
N ARG A 106 4.45 -9.94 16.27
CA ARG A 106 3.35 -10.57 15.53
C ARG A 106 2.85 -9.71 14.38
N ASP A 107 2.67 -8.41 14.63
CA ASP A 107 2.19 -7.48 13.60
C ASP A 107 3.24 -7.30 12.48
N LEU A 108 4.51 -7.18 12.85
CA LEU A 108 5.63 -6.97 11.92
C LEU A 108 5.76 -8.09 10.87
N ARG A 109 5.45 -9.34 11.22
CA ARG A 109 5.57 -10.52 10.33
C ARG A 109 4.88 -10.32 8.97
N LYS A 110 3.74 -9.62 8.93
CA LYS A 110 2.97 -9.39 7.68
C LYS A 110 3.70 -8.50 6.67
N HIS A 111 4.70 -7.73 7.11
CA HIS A 111 5.44 -6.80 6.25
C HIS A 111 6.64 -7.43 5.54
N MET A 112 7.15 -8.57 6.02
CA MET A 112 8.42 -9.15 5.58
C MET A 112 8.42 -9.49 4.08
N ALA A 113 7.33 -10.07 3.59
CA ALA A 113 7.19 -10.40 2.17
C ALA A 113 7.23 -9.16 1.27
N TRP A 114 6.75 -8.01 1.76
CA TRP A 114 6.74 -6.77 0.99
C TRP A 114 8.14 -6.16 0.89
N TYR A 115 8.89 -6.07 1.99
CA TYR A 115 10.25 -5.55 1.98
C TYR A 115 11.19 -6.41 1.12
N LEU A 116 11.06 -7.73 1.21
CA LEU A 116 11.96 -8.67 0.53
C LEU A 116 11.51 -9.03 -0.90
N LYS A 117 10.54 -8.30 -1.47
CA LYS A 117 10.04 -8.55 -2.84
C LYS A 117 11.15 -8.25 -3.85
N GLY A 118 11.50 -9.24 -4.69
CA GLY A 118 12.51 -9.12 -5.75
C GLY A 118 13.95 -9.42 -5.32
N PHE A 119 14.28 -9.30 -4.03
CA PHE A 119 15.59 -9.69 -3.50
C PHE A 119 15.77 -11.21 -3.44
N ARG A 120 17.00 -11.69 -3.64
CA ARG A 120 17.32 -13.12 -3.47
C ARG A 120 17.57 -13.37 -1.99
N VAL A 121 16.62 -14.02 -1.33
CA VAL A 121 16.69 -14.37 0.10
C VAL A 121 16.38 -15.84 0.23
N ASN A 122 17.21 -16.54 1.01
CA ASN A 122 17.06 -17.95 1.33
C ASN A 122 15.62 -18.24 1.84
N SER A 123 15.01 -19.33 1.36
CA SER A 123 13.63 -19.70 1.68
C SER A 123 13.41 -19.97 3.17
N GLU A 124 14.40 -20.57 3.84
CA GLU A 124 14.36 -20.81 5.29
C GLU A 124 14.43 -19.48 6.05
N LEU A 125 15.27 -18.55 5.62
CA LEU A 125 15.36 -17.23 6.23
C LEU A 125 14.04 -16.44 6.06
N ARG A 126 13.40 -16.53 4.89
CA ARG A 126 12.05 -15.96 4.66
C ARG A 126 11.00 -16.57 5.60
N ARG A 127 11.06 -17.88 5.84
CA ARG A 127 10.16 -18.57 6.77
C ARG A 127 10.37 -18.09 8.20
N GLN A 128 11.63 -17.93 8.62
CA GLN A 128 11.99 -17.45 9.96
C GLN A 128 11.51 -16.02 10.21
N PHE A 129 11.63 -15.12 9.22
CA PHE A 129 11.04 -13.77 9.32
C PHE A 129 9.52 -13.79 9.57
N GLY A 130 8.81 -14.78 9.04
CA GLY A 130 7.37 -14.97 9.30
C GLY A 130 7.02 -15.46 10.71
N MET A 131 8.03 -15.83 11.52
CA MET A 131 7.84 -16.45 12.84
C MET A 131 8.54 -15.69 13.97
N ILE A 132 9.18 -14.54 13.70
CA ILE A 132 9.94 -13.76 14.68
C ILE A 132 9.16 -13.46 15.95
N SER A 133 9.82 -13.58 17.09
CA SER A 133 9.22 -13.45 18.43
C SER A 133 9.86 -12.35 19.28
N SER A 134 10.99 -11.78 18.86
CA SER A 134 11.65 -10.65 19.52
C SER A 134 12.45 -9.79 18.51
N LEU A 135 12.74 -8.54 18.88
CA LEU A 135 13.63 -7.65 18.12
C LEU A 135 15.06 -8.19 18.07
N LYS A 136 15.52 -8.85 19.14
CA LYS A 136 16.85 -9.48 19.17
C LYS A 136 16.97 -10.60 18.14
N GLU A 137 15.97 -11.48 18.08
CA GLU A 137 15.90 -12.53 17.06
C GLU A 137 15.82 -11.89 15.66
N PHE A 138 14.97 -10.89 15.50
CA PHE A 138 14.82 -10.19 14.23
C PHE A 138 16.14 -9.60 13.72
N ARG A 139 16.90 -8.92 14.58
CA ARG A 139 18.22 -8.37 14.25
C ARG A 139 19.18 -9.46 13.78
N SER A 140 19.25 -10.57 14.52
CA SER A 140 20.10 -11.72 14.19
C SER A 140 19.77 -12.31 12.81
N LEU A 141 18.48 -12.37 12.44
CA LEU A 141 18.07 -12.84 11.11
C LEU A 141 18.40 -11.82 10.01
N LEU A 142 18.21 -10.52 10.27
CA LEU A 142 18.57 -9.45 9.32
C LEU A 142 20.09 -9.41 9.05
N ASP A 143 20.91 -9.76 10.05
CA ASP A 143 22.37 -9.77 9.93
C ASP A 143 22.89 -10.91 9.05
N GLN A 144 22.06 -11.93 8.80
CA GLN A 144 22.36 -13.03 7.87
C GLN A 144 22.06 -12.68 6.40
N LEU A 145 21.52 -11.49 6.11
CA LEU A 145 21.27 -11.06 4.73
C LEU A 145 22.55 -10.60 4.04
N ASP A 146 22.83 -11.17 2.88
CA ASP A 146 23.87 -10.69 1.97
C ASP A 146 23.41 -9.42 1.25
N ASP A 147 24.26 -8.39 1.22
CA ASP A 147 23.89 -7.13 0.56
C ASP A 147 23.72 -7.31 -0.94
N GLN A 148 22.73 -6.61 -1.49
CA GLN A 148 22.30 -6.72 -2.88
C GLN A 148 21.78 -5.36 -3.37
N PRO A 149 21.99 -5.01 -4.65
CA PRO A 149 21.38 -3.82 -5.23
C PRO A 149 19.86 -3.94 -5.27
N TYR A 150 19.18 -2.79 -5.28
CA TYR A 150 17.72 -2.75 -5.37
C TYR A 150 17.21 -3.42 -6.65
N PRO A 151 16.18 -4.30 -6.57
CA PRO A 151 15.66 -5.02 -7.74
C PRO A 151 14.75 -4.12 -8.58
N VAL A 152 15.35 -3.21 -9.37
CA VAL A 152 14.63 -2.21 -10.19
C VAL A 152 13.52 -2.82 -11.04
N ALA A 153 13.78 -3.98 -11.66
CA ALA A 153 12.81 -4.67 -12.53
C ALA A 153 11.51 -5.09 -11.81
N VAL A 154 11.51 -5.18 -10.48
CA VAL A 154 10.36 -5.65 -9.67
C VAL A 154 9.89 -4.57 -8.67
N GLY A 155 10.72 -3.55 -8.42
CA GLY A 155 10.50 -2.54 -7.38
C GLY A 155 9.15 -1.83 -7.50
N GLU A 156 8.85 -1.36 -8.71
CA GLU A 156 7.64 -0.62 -9.09
C GLU A 156 6.47 -1.54 -9.50
N ALA A 157 6.66 -2.86 -9.52
CA ALA A 157 5.57 -3.78 -9.87
C ALA A 157 4.47 -3.79 -8.78
N PRO A 158 3.18 -3.95 -9.16
CA PRO A 158 2.05 -3.95 -8.24
C PRO A 158 2.23 -4.83 -7.02
N ARG A 159 1.73 -4.38 -5.87
CA ARG A 159 1.88 -5.05 -4.56
C ARG A 159 0.52 -5.41 -3.97
N GLY A 160 0.52 -6.42 -3.10
CA GLY A 160 -0.68 -6.96 -2.49
C GLY A 160 -1.36 -8.05 -3.34
N ARG A 161 -2.59 -8.41 -2.96
CA ARG A 161 -3.36 -9.45 -3.63
C ARG A 161 -3.80 -8.99 -5.02
N THR A 162 -3.44 -9.76 -6.05
CA THR A 162 -3.80 -9.54 -7.46
C THR A 162 -4.82 -10.57 -7.97
N SER A 163 -5.58 -11.20 -7.06
CA SER A 163 -6.56 -12.23 -7.42
C SER A 163 -7.73 -11.64 -8.20
N HIS A 164 -8.34 -12.44 -9.08
CA HIS A 164 -9.55 -12.11 -9.83
C HIS A 164 -10.62 -11.46 -8.94
N GLY A 165 -11.16 -10.34 -9.43
CA GLY A 165 -12.20 -9.60 -8.75
C GLY A 165 -13.50 -10.39 -8.74
N ARG A 166 -14.07 -10.61 -7.55
CA ARG A 166 -15.52 -10.75 -7.47
C ARG A 166 -16.15 -9.38 -7.75
N PRO A 167 -17.26 -9.32 -8.51
CA PRO A 167 -18.03 -8.10 -8.67
C PRO A 167 -18.37 -7.55 -7.28
N VAL A 168 -18.29 -6.23 -7.11
CA VAL A 168 -18.84 -5.59 -5.91
C VAL A 168 -20.34 -5.53 -6.14
N THR A 169 -21.09 -6.34 -5.41
CA THR A 169 -22.55 -6.25 -5.36
C THR A 169 -22.91 -5.15 -4.40
N LEU A 170 -23.52 -4.09 -4.91
CA LEU A 170 -24.20 -3.11 -4.09
C LEU A 170 -25.60 -3.66 -3.74
N PRO A 171 -26.19 -3.27 -2.60
CA PRO A 171 -27.61 -3.52 -2.36
C PRO A 171 -28.47 -2.98 -3.51
N ASP A 172 -29.59 -3.64 -3.79
CA ASP A 172 -30.54 -3.17 -4.81
C ASP A 172 -30.98 -1.73 -4.48
N GLY A 173 -31.06 -0.87 -5.50
CA GLY A 173 -31.42 0.54 -5.34
C GLY A 173 -30.29 1.48 -4.91
N TRP A 174 -29.13 0.98 -4.46
CA TRP A 174 -28.07 1.81 -3.87
C TRP A 174 -27.47 2.88 -4.80
N LEU A 175 -27.40 2.61 -6.11
CA LEU A 175 -26.95 3.59 -7.10
C LEU A 175 -28.02 4.61 -7.47
N LEU A 176 -29.29 4.34 -7.14
CA LEU A 176 -30.42 5.22 -7.44
C LEU A 176 -30.68 6.19 -6.28
N ASP A 177 -30.62 5.71 -5.04
CA ASP A 177 -30.70 6.54 -3.84
C ASP A 177 -29.81 5.99 -2.71
N PRO A 178 -28.62 6.57 -2.50
CA PRO A 178 -27.73 6.18 -1.41
C PRO A 178 -28.20 6.64 -0.02
N ASN A 179 -29.37 7.26 0.11
CA ASN A 179 -29.99 7.57 1.39
C ASN A 179 -31.30 6.83 1.60
N GLU A 180 -31.67 5.92 0.68
CA GLU A 180 -32.80 5.02 0.88
C GLU A 180 -32.51 4.16 2.11
N MET A 181 -33.34 4.31 3.15
CA MET A 181 -33.30 3.42 4.31
C MET A 181 -33.96 2.12 3.87
N PRO A 182 -33.21 1.00 3.75
CA PRO A 182 -33.83 -0.26 3.39
C PRO A 182 -34.78 -0.67 4.52
N ASP A 183 -36.08 -0.79 4.23
CA ASP A 183 -37.01 -1.53 5.08
C ASP A 183 -36.63 -3.01 4.94
N ILE A 184 -35.80 -3.51 5.86
CA ILE A 184 -35.44 -4.93 5.89
C ILE A 184 -36.60 -5.67 6.56
N ASP A 185 -37.52 -6.19 5.74
CA ASP A 185 -38.54 -7.12 6.21
C ASP A 185 -37.89 -8.46 6.62
N ILE A 186 -38.39 -9.06 7.70
CA ILE A 186 -37.84 -10.30 8.29
C ILE A 186 -37.76 -11.47 7.29
N GLU A 187 -38.55 -11.42 6.21
CA GLU A 187 -38.56 -12.44 5.15
C GLU A 187 -37.31 -12.42 4.27
N ASP A 188 -36.63 -11.26 4.11
CA ASP A 188 -35.42 -11.13 3.28
C ASP A 188 -34.15 -11.67 3.95
N ALA A 189 -34.19 -11.91 5.27
CA ALA A 189 -33.07 -12.49 6.01
C ALA A 189 -32.89 -14.01 5.76
N PHE A 190 -33.84 -14.65 5.08
CA PHE A 190 -33.87 -16.10 4.83
C PHE A 190 -33.82 -16.45 3.34
N SER A 191 -32.95 -15.82 2.56
CA SER A 191 -32.61 -16.35 1.23
C SER A 191 -31.11 -16.62 1.14
N GLY A 192 -30.72 -17.77 1.69
CA GLY A 192 -29.43 -18.39 1.44
C GLY A 192 -29.48 -19.21 0.15
N GLY A 193 -28.74 -18.75 -0.87
CA GLY A 193 -28.38 -19.49 -2.08
C GLY A 193 -26.88 -19.37 -2.32
#